data_AF-A0A060ZYX1-F1
#
_entry.id   AF-A0A060ZYX1-F1
#
_cell.length_a   1.000
_cell.length_b   1.000
_cell.length_c   1.000
_cell.angle_alpha   90.00
_cell.angle_beta   90.00
_cell.angle_gamma   90.00
#
_symmetry.space_group_name_H-M   'P 1'
#
loop_
_entity.id
_entity.type
_entity.pdbx_description
1 polymer ?
#
loop_
_entity_poly.entity_id
_entity_poly.type
_entity_poly.pdbx_seq_one_letter_code
_entity_poly.pdbx_strand_id
1 'polypeptide(L)'
;METAMGRLPDNVPNDFSKIRIENSHLTELPRGSFSKVSALVSLWLNFNDITLMNIKSLEGLTNLTELRLQGNKLRSVPWTAFQDTPNLKILDLKHNRLDVLPESALRQLPGLTYLDLSFNQLTVISRDPSSGEANVVLALHDNPWLCDCRLKGFVEFIKSVSPPLILMNSYLMCTGPSSRAGKFFHEVGLKTCMKPEASASESNMTVSLGDKVTLRCLVKARPDPAIHWSYSLKIIRGFTGKGFI
;
A
#
# COMPACT_ATOMS: atom_id res chain seq x y z
N MET A 1 12.69 29.32 22.29
CA MET A 1 13.74 28.29 22.26
C MET A 1 13.01 26.96 22.16
N GLU A 2 12.66 26.56 20.93
CA GLU A 2 11.91 25.34 20.65
C GLU A 2 12.81 24.13 20.89
N THR A 3 12.59 23.41 21.97
CA THR A 3 13.11 22.06 22.11
C THR A 3 12.42 21.19 21.06
N ALA A 4 13.12 20.93 19.97
CA ALA A 4 12.74 19.94 18.97
C ALA A 4 12.65 18.57 19.69
N MET A 5 11.45 18.15 20.08
CA MET A 5 11.24 16.82 20.65
C MET A 5 11.23 15.77 19.55
N GLY A 6 12.42 15.44 19.03
CA GLY A 6 12.60 14.33 18.08
C GLY A 6 12.41 12.94 18.71
N ARG A 7 11.91 12.86 19.96
CA ARG A 7 11.66 11.62 20.71
C ARG A 7 10.37 11.75 21.51
N LEU A 8 9.73 10.61 21.74
CA LEU A 8 8.57 10.53 22.62
C LEU A 8 8.98 10.79 24.08
N PRO A 9 8.14 11.44 24.88
CA PRO A 9 8.41 11.67 26.30
C PRO A 9 8.43 10.33 27.07
N ASP A 10 9.47 10.12 27.89
CA ASP A 10 9.69 8.86 28.63
C ASP A 10 8.68 8.63 29.79
N ASN A 11 8.05 9.70 30.28
CA ASN A 11 7.18 9.69 31.46
C ASN A 11 5.79 10.25 31.13
N VAL A 12 5.04 9.52 30.30
CA VAL A 12 3.62 9.83 30.06
C VAL A 12 2.78 9.25 31.21
N PRO A 13 1.97 10.07 31.91
CA PRO A 13 0.97 9.60 32.86
C PRO A 13 0.08 8.49 32.29
N ASN A 14 -0.22 7.48 33.11
CA ASN A 14 -0.93 6.28 32.70
C ASN A 14 -2.46 6.46 32.57
N ASP A 15 -2.98 7.56 33.10
CA ASP A 15 -4.41 7.90 33.15
C ASP A 15 -4.86 8.73 31.94
N PHE A 16 -3.95 9.10 31.05
CA PHE A 16 -4.31 9.85 29.84
C PHE A 16 -5.19 9.04 28.89
N SER A 17 -6.36 9.59 28.60
CA SER A 17 -7.29 9.09 27.59
C SER A 17 -7.01 9.63 26.19
N LYS A 18 -6.24 10.72 26.07
CA LYS A 18 -5.90 11.34 24.79
C LYS A 18 -4.50 11.90 24.79
N ILE A 19 -3.72 11.54 23.77
CA ILE A 19 -2.37 12.06 23.53
C ILE A 19 -2.34 12.69 22.14
N ARG A 20 -1.78 13.91 22.07
CA ARG A 20 -1.57 14.65 20.83
C ARG A 20 -0.14 15.15 20.78
N ILE A 21 0.64 14.62 19.84
CA ILE A 21 2.02 15.01 19.58
C ILE A 21 2.11 15.32 18.09
N GLU A 22 1.89 16.58 17.73
CA GLU A 22 1.85 17.03 16.33
C GLU A 22 3.00 18.01 16.09
N ASN A 23 3.49 18.10 14.85
CA ASN A 23 4.55 19.06 14.46
C ASN A 23 5.81 18.97 15.34
N SER A 24 6.18 17.77 15.78
CA SER A 24 7.29 17.56 16.74
C SER A 24 8.50 16.86 16.11
N HIS A 25 8.53 16.66 14.79
CA HIS A 25 9.63 16.01 14.07
C HIS A 25 9.95 14.58 14.56
N LEU A 26 8.94 13.86 15.09
CA LEU A 26 9.11 12.44 15.42
C LEU A 26 9.40 11.63 14.15
N THR A 27 10.47 10.82 14.16
CA THR A 27 10.89 10.06 12.97
C THR A 27 10.50 8.58 13.01
N GLU A 28 10.20 8.06 14.19
CA GLU A 28 9.85 6.66 14.42
C GLU A 28 8.87 6.49 15.58
N LEU A 29 8.13 5.38 15.55
CA LEU A 29 7.34 4.91 16.68
C LEU A 29 7.96 3.61 17.22
N PRO A 30 8.80 3.69 18.27
CA PRO A 30 9.51 2.53 18.81
C PRO A 30 8.57 1.56 19.53
N ARG A 31 9.10 0.37 19.87
CA ARG A 31 8.36 -0.65 20.64
C ARG A 31 7.88 -0.08 21.98
N GLY A 32 6.63 -0.38 22.33
CA GLY A 32 6.07 -0.06 23.64
C GLY A 32 5.99 1.44 23.94
N SER A 33 5.97 2.29 22.90
CA SER A 33 5.93 3.76 22.99
C SER A 33 4.89 4.28 23.97
N PHE A 34 3.74 3.62 24.05
CA PHE A 34 2.61 4.01 24.89
C PHE A 34 2.09 2.85 25.75
N SER A 35 2.89 1.80 25.96
CA SER A 35 2.42 0.56 26.61
C SER A 35 2.00 0.75 28.07
N LYS A 36 2.48 1.81 28.72
CA LYS A 36 2.10 2.19 30.09
C LYS A 36 0.79 3.00 30.17
N VAL A 37 0.26 3.47 29.04
CA VAL A 37 -0.93 4.35 28.97
C VAL A 37 -2.12 3.54 28.45
N SER A 38 -2.51 2.49 29.18
CA SER A 38 -3.58 1.57 28.76
C SER A 38 -4.98 2.22 28.72
N ALA A 39 -5.16 3.37 29.38
CA ALA A 39 -6.39 4.16 29.33
C ALA A 39 -6.56 4.95 28.03
N LEU A 40 -5.56 4.95 27.14
CA LEU A 40 -5.54 5.77 25.93
C LEU A 40 -6.65 5.37 24.94
N VAL A 41 -7.48 6.35 24.57
CA VAL A 41 -8.61 6.22 23.63
C VAL A 41 -8.28 6.88 22.28
N SER A 42 -7.56 8.00 22.29
CA SER A 42 -7.19 8.74 21.09
C SER A 42 -5.68 9.06 21.07
N LEU A 43 -5.00 8.66 20.00
CA LEU A 43 -3.58 8.94 19.77
C LEU A 43 -3.40 9.69 18.45
N TRP A 44 -2.96 10.95 18.52
CA TRP A 44 -2.77 11.82 17.36
C TRP A 44 -1.29 12.17 17.21
N LEU A 45 -0.69 11.71 16.11
CA LEU A 45 0.73 11.84 15.79
C LEU A 45 0.94 12.57 14.45
N ASN A 46 0.04 13.50 14.14
CA ASN A 46 -0.07 14.11 12.83
C ASN A 46 1.06 15.08 12.53
N PHE A 47 1.39 15.21 11.24
CA PHE A 47 2.37 16.17 10.74
C PHE A 47 3.72 16.06 11.45
N ASN A 48 4.16 14.82 11.70
CA ASN A 48 5.52 14.50 12.10
C ASN A 48 6.31 13.96 10.90
N ASP A 49 7.49 13.42 11.15
CA ASP A 49 8.40 12.88 10.14
C ASP A 49 8.48 11.34 10.21
N ILE A 50 7.43 10.68 10.71
CA ILE A 50 7.47 9.24 11.02
C ILE A 50 7.64 8.46 9.72
N THR A 51 8.73 7.71 9.64
CA THR A 51 9.05 6.82 8.51
C THR A 51 8.91 5.35 8.87
N LEU A 52 9.00 5.02 10.17
CA LEU A 52 9.04 3.66 10.66
C LEU A 52 8.16 3.48 11.90
N MET A 53 7.39 2.40 11.90
CA MET A 53 6.61 1.94 13.05
C MET A 53 7.08 0.55 13.44
N ASN A 54 7.40 0.34 14.71
CA ASN A 54 7.71 -0.99 15.21
C ASN A 54 6.45 -1.87 15.27
N ILE A 55 6.57 -3.18 15.06
CA ILE A 55 5.45 -4.14 15.13
C ILE A 55 4.76 -4.18 16.51
N LYS A 56 5.46 -3.78 17.57
CA LYS A 56 4.96 -3.66 18.95
C LYS A 56 4.86 -2.22 19.42
N SER A 57 4.70 -1.28 18.50
CA SER A 57 4.55 0.15 18.83
C SER A 57 3.22 0.49 19.51
N LEU A 58 2.17 -0.30 19.24
CA LEU A 58 0.82 -0.15 19.80
C LEU A 58 0.51 -1.16 20.92
N GLU A 59 1.55 -1.87 21.42
CA GLU A 59 1.43 -2.88 22.46
C GLU A 59 0.76 -2.29 23.72
N GLY A 60 -0.33 -2.92 24.18
CA GLY A 60 -1.07 -2.52 25.40
C GLY A 60 -2.17 -1.47 25.19
N LEU A 61 -2.38 -0.98 23.97
CA LEU A 61 -3.38 0.05 23.64
C LEU A 61 -4.78 -0.53 23.36
N THR A 62 -5.28 -1.36 24.26
CA THR A 62 -6.54 -2.10 24.05
C THR A 62 -7.78 -1.20 23.96
N ASN A 63 -7.75 -0.03 24.60
CA ASN A 63 -8.86 0.94 24.60
C ASN A 63 -8.78 1.95 23.45
N LEU A 64 -7.77 1.88 22.60
CA LEU A 64 -7.59 2.84 21.52
C LEU A 64 -8.71 2.70 20.48
N THR A 65 -9.41 3.80 20.22
CA THR A 65 -10.50 3.89 19.25
C THR A 65 -10.15 4.75 18.05
N GLU A 66 -9.18 5.66 18.21
CA GLU A 66 -8.77 6.58 17.16
C GLU A 66 -7.24 6.71 17.12
N LEU A 67 -6.66 6.39 15.97
CA LEU A 67 -5.25 6.61 15.67
C LEU A 67 -5.14 7.50 14.44
N ARG A 68 -4.45 8.64 14.60
CA ARG A 68 -4.17 9.55 13.50
C ARG A 68 -2.68 9.71 13.28
N LEU A 69 -2.24 9.44 12.06
CA LEU A 69 -0.87 9.49 11.58
C LEU A 69 -0.78 10.34 10.29
N GLN A 70 -1.74 11.26 10.09
CA GLN A 70 -1.81 12.00 8.84
C GLN A 70 -0.57 12.89 8.65
N GLY A 71 -0.14 13.07 7.40
CA GLY A 71 0.97 13.98 7.09
C GLY A 71 2.34 13.50 7.59
N ASN A 72 2.55 12.19 7.70
CA ASN A 72 3.84 11.58 8.01
C ASN A 72 4.56 11.10 6.72
N LYS A 73 5.63 10.30 6.86
CA LYS A 73 6.47 9.82 5.76
C LYS A 73 6.45 8.28 5.65
N LEU A 74 5.40 7.63 6.15
CA LEU A 74 5.27 6.17 6.18
C LEU A 74 5.17 5.60 4.76
N ARG A 75 6.06 4.67 4.41
CA ARG A 75 5.95 3.86 3.19
C ARG A 75 5.18 2.56 3.38
N SER A 76 5.12 2.09 4.63
CA SER A 76 4.35 0.93 5.05
C SER A 76 3.99 1.06 6.52
N VAL A 77 2.97 0.34 6.97
CA VAL A 77 2.68 0.12 8.40
C VAL A 77 2.73 -1.38 8.71
N PRO A 78 3.18 -1.78 9.91
CA PRO A 78 3.10 -3.17 10.34
C PRO A 78 1.64 -3.49 10.68
N TRP A 79 0.85 -3.95 9.69
CA TRP A 79 -0.59 -4.18 9.86
C TRP A 79 -0.92 -5.11 11.05
N THR A 80 -0.03 -6.05 11.39
CA THR A 80 -0.21 -6.93 12.55
C THR A 80 -0.12 -6.20 13.89
N ALA A 81 0.45 -5.00 13.96
CA ALA A 81 0.46 -4.18 15.18
C ALA A 81 -0.95 -3.75 15.61
N PHE A 82 -1.90 -3.66 14.67
CA PHE A 82 -3.28 -3.30 14.96
C PHE A 82 -4.07 -4.40 15.70
N GLN A 83 -3.52 -5.62 15.79
CA GLN A 83 -4.08 -6.66 16.67
C GLN A 83 -4.03 -6.25 18.15
N ASP A 84 -3.05 -5.40 18.52
CA ASP A 84 -2.93 -4.87 19.88
C ASP A 84 -3.97 -3.73 20.15
N THR A 85 -4.76 -3.33 19.15
CA THR A 85 -5.81 -2.28 19.22
C THR A 85 -7.18 -2.81 18.73
N PRO A 86 -7.80 -3.79 19.41
CA PRO A 86 -9.02 -4.44 18.94
C PRO A 86 -10.25 -3.52 18.85
N ASN A 87 -10.25 -2.40 19.60
CA ASN A 87 -11.34 -1.43 19.63
C ASN A 87 -11.17 -0.29 18.62
N LEU A 88 -10.13 -0.31 17.79
CA LEU A 88 -9.83 0.77 16.84
C LEU A 88 -10.97 0.95 15.83
N LYS A 89 -11.51 2.16 15.76
CA LYS A 89 -12.62 2.56 14.88
C LYS A 89 -12.15 3.47 13.75
N ILE A 90 -11.22 4.37 14.05
CA ILE A 90 -10.73 5.39 13.11
C ILE A 90 -9.22 5.23 12.95
N LEU A 91 -8.78 5.02 11.71
CA LEU A 91 -7.39 5.02 11.33
C LEU A 91 -7.16 6.03 10.20
N ASP A 92 -6.45 7.11 10.51
CA ASP A 92 -6.10 8.14 9.52
C ASP A 92 -4.62 8.02 9.13
N LEU A 93 -4.38 7.59 7.89
CA LEU A 93 -3.07 7.45 7.25
C LEU A 93 -2.93 8.39 6.04
N LYS A 94 -3.79 9.42 5.94
CA LYS A 94 -3.79 10.41 4.87
C LYS A 94 -2.43 11.11 4.73
N HIS A 95 -2.06 11.52 3.51
CA HIS A 95 -0.81 12.26 3.27
C HIS A 95 0.43 11.54 3.80
N ASN A 96 0.54 10.24 3.50
CA ASN A 96 1.76 9.45 3.73
C ASN A 96 2.37 9.06 2.37
N ARG A 97 3.17 7.99 2.34
CA ARG A 97 3.87 7.49 1.15
C ARG A 97 3.62 6.00 0.94
N LEU A 98 2.47 5.51 1.39
CA LEU A 98 2.11 4.09 1.30
C LEU A 98 1.98 3.70 -0.17
N ASP A 99 2.75 2.72 -0.61
CA ASP A 99 2.78 2.26 -2.01
C ASP A 99 2.09 0.89 -2.20
N VAL A 100 1.92 0.14 -1.11
CA VAL A 100 1.26 -1.17 -1.08
C VAL A 100 0.25 -1.25 0.07
N LEU A 101 -0.96 -1.70 -0.25
CA LEU A 101 -1.94 -2.17 0.73
C LEU A 101 -2.06 -3.70 0.64
N PRO A 102 -1.54 -4.45 1.62
CA PRO A 102 -1.65 -5.91 1.65
C PRO A 102 -3.10 -6.38 1.72
N GLU A 103 -3.40 -7.53 1.10
CA GLU A 103 -4.74 -8.13 1.11
C GLU A 103 -5.25 -8.45 2.52
N SER A 104 -4.33 -8.78 3.44
CA SER A 104 -4.67 -9.09 4.83
C SER A 104 -4.75 -7.85 5.74
N ALA A 105 -4.56 -6.63 5.21
CA ALA A 105 -4.50 -5.40 6.01
C ALA A 105 -5.79 -5.16 6.81
N LEU A 106 -6.95 -5.16 6.14
CA LEU A 106 -8.24 -4.92 6.82
C LEU A 106 -8.64 -6.05 7.76
N ARG A 107 -8.11 -7.28 7.56
CA ARG A 107 -8.33 -8.39 8.50
C ARG A 107 -7.68 -8.15 9.86
N GLN A 108 -6.68 -7.28 9.94
CA GLN A 108 -6.06 -6.88 11.21
C GLN A 108 -6.85 -5.79 11.94
N LEU A 109 -7.94 -5.30 11.33
CA LEU A 109 -8.70 -4.13 11.77
C LEU A 109 -10.20 -4.49 11.90
N PRO A 110 -10.56 -5.52 12.70
CA PRO A 110 -11.91 -6.08 12.72
C PRO A 110 -12.98 -5.11 13.22
N GLY A 111 -12.59 -4.13 14.03
CA GLY A 111 -13.50 -3.13 14.59
C GLY A 111 -13.62 -1.84 13.79
N LEU A 112 -12.86 -1.68 12.70
CA LEU A 112 -12.67 -0.40 12.03
C LEU A 112 -13.94 0.05 11.31
N THR A 113 -14.24 1.35 11.39
CA THR A 113 -15.37 1.98 10.71
C THR A 113 -14.92 3.08 9.76
N TYR A 114 -13.69 3.58 9.90
CA TYR A 114 -13.12 4.61 9.04
C TYR A 114 -11.65 4.35 8.77
N LEU A 115 -11.28 4.33 7.49
CA LEU A 115 -9.90 4.27 7.02
C LEU A 115 -9.63 5.34 5.97
N ASP A 116 -8.70 6.25 6.26
CA ASP A 116 -8.21 7.22 5.28
C ASP A 116 -6.83 6.82 4.77
N LEU A 117 -6.77 6.47 3.49
CA LEU A 117 -5.55 6.19 2.74
C LEU A 117 -5.37 7.19 1.58
N SER A 118 -6.12 8.30 1.57
CA SER A 118 -6.02 9.31 0.52
C SER A 118 -4.66 10.00 0.54
N PHE A 119 -4.25 10.55 -0.61
CA PHE A 119 -2.95 11.24 -0.76
C PHE A 119 -1.76 10.35 -0.37
N ASN A 120 -1.74 9.11 -0.86
CA ASN A 120 -0.63 8.17 -0.71
C ASN A 120 -0.05 7.82 -2.10
N GLN A 121 0.71 6.74 -2.20
CA GLN A 121 1.40 6.29 -3.42
C GLN A 121 0.88 4.93 -3.91
N LEU A 122 -0.35 4.57 -3.54
CA LEU A 122 -0.94 3.28 -3.90
C LEU A 122 -1.17 3.21 -5.41
N THR A 123 -0.60 2.19 -6.04
CA THR A 123 -0.72 1.98 -7.50
C THR A 123 -1.65 0.81 -7.83
N VAL A 124 -1.65 -0.23 -6.98
CA VAL A 124 -2.46 -1.46 -7.11
C VAL A 124 -2.92 -1.92 -5.72
N ILE A 125 -4.16 -2.38 -5.62
CA ILE A 125 -4.73 -3.08 -4.45
C ILE A 125 -5.24 -4.46 -4.89
N SER A 126 -5.25 -5.43 -3.97
CA SER A 126 -5.86 -6.74 -4.20
C SER A 126 -7.36 -6.64 -4.56
N ARG A 127 -7.89 -7.73 -5.11
CA ARG A 127 -9.24 -7.82 -5.69
C ARG A 127 -10.35 -7.43 -4.70
N ASP A 128 -10.12 -7.68 -3.41
CA ASP A 128 -11.06 -7.36 -2.34
C ASP A 128 -10.27 -6.99 -1.08
N PRO A 129 -10.07 -5.70 -0.78
CA PRO A 129 -9.45 -5.29 0.47
C PRO A 129 -10.35 -5.65 1.67
N SER A 130 -11.65 -5.80 1.44
CA SER A 130 -12.73 -5.90 2.42
C SER A 130 -13.36 -7.30 2.45
N SER A 131 -12.57 -8.37 2.36
CA SER A 131 -13.09 -9.76 2.35
C SER A 131 -13.70 -10.20 3.71
N GLY A 132 -14.27 -9.27 4.48
CA GLY A 132 -15.07 -9.43 5.68
C GLY A 132 -16.14 -8.33 5.74
N GLU A 133 -17.26 -8.65 6.38
CA GLU A 133 -18.49 -7.83 6.51
C GLU A 133 -18.30 -6.56 7.35
N ALA A 134 -17.32 -5.72 7.01
CA ALA A 134 -17.02 -4.50 7.76
C ALA A 134 -17.66 -3.29 7.06
N ASN A 135 -18.55 -2.60 7.77
CA ASN A 135 -19.13 -1.32 7.38
C ASN A 135 -18.06 -0.22 7.50
N VAL A 136 -17.10 -0.20 6.57
CA VAL A 136 -15.96 0.73 6.59
C VAL A 136 -16.21 1.87 5.61
N VAL A 137 -16.06 3.09 6.11
CA VAL A 137 -15.88 4.27 5.27
C VAL A 137 -14.42 4.31 4.81
N LEU A 138 -14.19 4.26 3.50
CA LEU A 138 -12.86 4.14 2.93
C LEU A 138 -12.56 5.34 2.02
N ALA A 139 -11.47 6.06 2.30
CA ALA A 139 -10.96 7.13 1.45
C ALA A 139 -9.68 6.68 0.73
N LEU A 140 -9.73 6.68 -0.61
CA LEU A 140 -8.66 6.17 -1.49
C LEU A 140 -8.30 7.12 -2.65
N HIS A 141 -8.91 8.29 -2.70
CA HIS A 141 -8.62 9.29 -3.73
C HIS A 141 -7.18 9.82 -3.60
N ASP A 142 -6.72 10.52 -4.64
CA ASP A 142 -5.36 11.08 -4.69
C ASP A 142 -4.25 10.03 -4.48
N ASN A 143 -4.43 8.86 -5.09
CA ASN A 143 -3.41 7.83 -5.22
C ASN A 143 -3.08 7.60 -6.70
N PRO A 144 -1.83 7.27 -7.07
CA PRO A 144 -1.39 7.09 -8.45
C PRO A 144 -1.84 5.76 -9.06
N TRP A 145 -3.16 5.54 -9.15
CA TRP A 145 -3.74 4.28 -9.59
C TRP A 145 -3.26 3.87 -10.98
N LEU A 146 -2.59 2.72 -11.06
CA LEU A 146 -2.13 2.13 -12.30
C LEU A 146 -3.19 1.15 -12.82
N CYS A 147 -4.06 1.66 -13.68
CA CYS A 147 -5.19 0.94 -14.28
C CYS A 147 -4.75 -0.01 -15.40
N ASP A 148 -3.87 -0.95 -15.10
CA ASP A 148 -3.57 -2.10 -15.96
C ASP A 148 -4.43 -3.32 -15.56
N CYS A 149 -4.04 -4.53 -15.97
CA CYS A 149 -4.83 -5.72 -15.65
C CYS A 149 -4.83 -6.08 -14.15
N ARG A 150 -3.82 -5.65 -13.38
CA ARG A 150 -3.64 -6.02 -11.97
C ARG A 150 -4.67 -5.34 -11.09
N LEU A 151 -5.06 -4.12 -11.45
CA LEU A 151 -6.12 -3.37 -10.78
C LEU A 151 -7.54 -3.81 -11.18
N LYS A 152 -7.68 -4.75 -12.12
CA LYS A 152 -8.99 -5.18 -12.64
C LYS A 152 -9.98 -5.51 -11.53
N GLY A 153 -9.57 -6.35 -10.59
CA GLY A 153 -10.42 -6.79 -9.50
C GLY A 153 -10.92 -5.64 -8.64
N PHE A 154 -10.02 -4.72 -8.29
CA PHE A 154 -10.36 -3.56 -7.48
C PHE A 154 -11.27 -2.56 -8.22
N VAL A 155 -11.06 -2.34 -9.52
CA VAL A 155 -11.97 -1.51 -10.33
C VAL A 155 -13.36 -2.14 -10.42
N GLU A 156 -13.45 -3.46 -10.61
CA GLU A 156 -14.73 -4.19 -10.62
C GLU A 156 -15.43 -4.06 -9.25
N PHE A 157 -14.68 -4.23 -8.15
CA PHE A 157 -15.18 -4.01 -6.80
C PHE A 157 -15.76 -2.62 -6.62
N ILE A 158 -15.00 -1.55 -6.92
CA ILE A 158 -15.46 -0.15 -6.78
C ILE A 158 -16.73 0.14 -7.60
N LYS A 159 -16.85 -0.44 -8.79
CA LYS A 159 -18.09 -0.32 -9.60
C LYS A 159 -19.29 -1.04 -8.99
N SER A 160 -19.05 -2.11 -8.25
CA SER A 160 -20.08 -2.90 -7.57
C SER A 160 -20.41 -2.44 -6.16
N VAL A 161 -19.61 -1.52 -5.59
CA VAL A 161 -19.82 -1.01 -4.23
C VAL A 161 -21.23 -0.44 -4.11
N SER A 162 -21.96 -1.01 -3.17
CA SER A 162 -23.27 -0.58 -2.71
C SER A 162 -23.23 -0.47 -1.18
N PRO A 163 -24.22 0.18 -0.53
CA PRO A 163 -24.28 0.24 0.93
C PRO A 163 -24.16 -1.16 1.54
N PRO A 164 -23.40 -1.35 2.64
CA PRO A 164 -23.01 -0.35 3.64
C PRO A 164 -21.61 0.27 3.47
N LEU A 165 -20.81 -0.14 2.48
CA LEU A 165 -19.49 0.44 2.24
C LEU A 165 -19.63 1.82 1.59
N ILE A 166 -19.10 2.86 2.23
CA ILE A 166 -19.17 4.24 1.74
C ILE A 166 -17.76 4.67 1.34
N LEU A 167 -17.57 4.93 0.05
CA LEU A 167 -16.37 5.60 -0.43
C LEU A 167 -16.55 7.11 -0.21
N MET A 168 -15.66 7.72 0.58
CA MET A 168 -15.70 9.17 0.82
C MET A 168 -15.62 9.97 -0.49
N ASN A 169 -14.90 9.43 -1.47
CA ASN A 169 -14.88 9.94 -2.83
C ASN A 169 -14.94 8.74 -3.80
N SER A 170 -16.02 8.65 -4.56
CA SER A 170 -16.27 7.58 -5.54
C SER A 170 -15.56 7.81 -6.87
N TYR A 171 -15.05 9.02 -7.12
CA TYR A 171 -14.41 9.41 -8.38
C TYR A 171 -12.92 9.05 -8.42
N LEU A 172 -12.60 7.78 -8.16
CA LEU A 172 -11.23 7.28 -8.30
C LEU A 172 -10.80 7.36 -9.77
N MET A 173 -9.59 7.87 -10.00
CA MET A 173 -9.08 8.18 -11.33
C MET A 173 -7.75 7.47 -11.59
N CYS A 174 -7.60 6.95 -12.80
CA CYS A 174 -6.37 6.32 -13.26
C CYS A 174 -5.27 7.37 -13.49
N THR A 175 -4.08 7.13 -12.96
CA THR A 175 -2.88 7.95 -13.29
C THR A 175 -2.09 7.32 -14.44
N GLY A 176 -2.21 6.01 -14.64
CA GLY A 176 -1.58 5.33 -15.76
C GLY A 176 -2.29 4.02 -16.13
N PRO A 177 -1.82 3.33 -17.18
CA PRO A 177 -0.82 3.78 -18.16
C PRO A 177 -1.33 4.97 -18.98
N SER A 178 -0.50 5.63 -19.79
CA SER A 178 -0.86 6.88 -20.52
C SER A 178 -2.13 6.80 -21.35
N SER A 179 -2.52 5.62 -21.84
CA SER A 179 -3.76 5.40 -22.58
C SER A 179 -5.04 5.47 -21.72
N ARG A 180 -4.90 5.47 -20.39
CA ARG A 180 -5.97 5.50 -19.40
C ARG A 180 -5.79 6.59 -18.34
N ALA A 181 -4.66 7.31 -18.34
CA ALA A 181 -4.45 8.44 -17.45
C ALA A 181 -5.61 9.44 -17.57
N GLY A 182 -6.12 9.91 -16.44
CA GLY A 182 -7.25 10.84 -16.35
C GLY A 182 -8.64 10.20 -16.44
N LYS A 183 -8.76 8.89 -16.70
CA LYS A 183 -10.06 8.21 -16.78
C LYS A 183 -10.54 7.77 -15.40
N PHE A 184 -11.84 7.92 -15.14
CA PHE A 184 -12.43 7.43 -13.89
C PHE A 184 -12.61 5.92 -13.89
N PHE A 185 -12.62 5.32 -12.70
CA PHE A 185 -12.76 3.89 -12.53
C PHE A 185 -14.05 3.37 -13.17
N HIS A 186 -15.18 4.08 -13.05
CA HIS A 186 -16.44 3.69 -13.68
C HIS A 186 -16.38 3.63 -15.21
N GLU A 187 -15.49 4.38 -15.85
CA GLU A 187 -15.34 4.49 -17.31
C GLU A 187 -14.38 3.45 -17.90
N VAL A 188 -13.50 2.86 -17.09
CA VAL A 188 -12.47 1.94 -17.60
C VAL A 188 -12.90 0.49 -17.54
N GLY A 189 -12.64 -0.24 -18.62
CA GLY A 189 -12.73 -1.71 -18.68
C GLY A 189 -11.32 -2.31 -18.68
N LEU A 190 -11.01 -3.11 -17.66
CA LEU A 190 -9.70 -3.74 -17.49
C LEU A 190 -9.75 -5.22 -17.92
N LYS A 191 -8.81 -5.62 -18.77
CA LYS A 191 -8.68 -7.02 -19.21
C LYS A 191 -7.96 -7.83 -18.14
N THR A 192 -8.23 -9.13 -18.07
CA THR A 192 -7.54 -10.05 -17.13
C THR A 192 -6.04 -10.10 -17.41
N CYS A 193 -5.21 -10.23 -16.38
CA CYS A 193 -3.77 -10.42 -16.56
C CYS A 193 -3.48 -11.75 -17.25
N MET A 194 -2.41 -11.76 -18.01
CA MET A 194 -1.89 -12.97 -18.68
C MET A 194 -0.50 -13.20 -18.13
N LYS A 195 -0.28 -14.38 -17.56
CA LYS A 195 1.05 -14.79 -17.11
C LYS A 195 2.01 -14.77 -18.33
N PRO A 196 3.29 -14.40 -18.15
CA PRO A 196 4.23 -14.41 -19.25
C PRO A 196 4.43 -15.82 -19.81
N GLU A 197 4.12 -15.99 -21.09
CA GLU A 197 4.38 -17.21 -21.86
C GLU A 197 5.49 -16.92 -22.87
N ALA A 198 6.66 -17.50 -22.63
CA ALA A 198 7.82 -17.37 -23.49
C ALA A 198 7.85 -18.49 -24.54
N SER A 199 8.11 -18.14 -25.78
CA SER A 199 8.39 -19.08 -26.86
C SER A 199 9.64 -18.67 -27.62
N ALA A 200 10.37 -19.65 -28.14
CA ALA A 200 11.53 -19.46 -29.00
C ALA A 200 11.32 -20.26 -30.29
N SER A 201 11.86 -19.77 -31.41
CA SER A 201 11.85 -20.51 -32.67
C SER A 201 12.76 -21.73 -32.62
N GLU A 202 13.88 -21.63 -31.91
CA GLU A 202 14.85 -22.70 -31.69
C GLU A 202 15.29 -22.70 -30.23
N SER A 203 15.25 -23.86 -29.58
CA SER A 203 15.70 -24.04 -28.19
C SER A 203 17.16 -24.47 -28.09
N ASN A 204 17.70 -25.09 -29.14
CA ASN A 204 19.07 -25.59 -29.21
C ASN A 204 19.72 -25.04 -30.48
N MET A 205 20.93 -24.50 -30.34
CA MET A 205 21.70 -23.96 -31.45
C MET A 205 23.16 -24.34 -31.29
N THR A 206 23.78 -24.78 -32.39
CA THR A 206 25.23 -25.03 -32.48
C THR A 206 25.86 -23.91 -33.29
N VAL A 207 26.89 -23.27 -32.72
CA VAL A 207 27.54 -22.08 -33.29
C VAL A 207 29.05 -22.24 -33.22
N SER A 208 29.75 -21.69 -34.22
CA SER A 208 31.21 -21.74 -34.27
C SER A 208 31.82 -20.56 -33.53
N LEU A 209 33.08 -20.71 -33.12
CA LEU A 209 33.78 -19.64 -32.41
C LEU A 209 33.93 -18.40 -33.32
N GLY A 210 33.42 -17.26 -32.86
CA GLY A 210 33.45 -16.00 -33.59
C GLY A 210 32.16 -15.63 -34.33
N ASP A 211 31.19 -16.55 -34.40
CA ASP A 211 29.90 -16.28 -35.04
C ASP A 211 29.07 -15.26 -34.24
N LYS A 212 28.38 -14.36 -34.96
CA LYS A 212 27.40 -13.45 -34.36
C LYS A 212 26.03 -14.11 -34.37
N VAL A 213 25.50 -14.35 -33.17
CA VAL A 213 24.24 -15.07 -32.97
C VAL A 213 23.21 -14.14 -32.36
N THR A 214 21.97 -14.22 -32.85
CA THR A 214 20.82 -13.52 -32.25
C THR A 214 19.81 -14.54 -31.74
N LEU A 215 19.64 -14.59 -30.43
CA LEU A 215 18.59 -15.40 -29.80
C LEU A 215 17.30 -14.60 -29.76
N ARG A 216 16.20 -15.21 -30.18
CA ARG A 216 14.86 -14.59 -30.17
C ARG A 216 13.97 -15.29 -29.17
N CYS A 217 13.29 -14.49 -28.34
CA CYS A 217 12.29 -14.96 -27.39
C CYS A 217 11.04 -14.08 -27.52
N LEU A 218 9.94 -14.69 -27.95
CA LEU A 218 8.64 -14.06 -28.03
C LEU A 218 7.92 -14.29 -26.71
N VAL A 219 7.59 -13.21 -26.00
CA VAL A 219 6.86 -13.31 -24.73
C VAL A 219 5.48 -12.69 -24.87
N LYS A 220 4.43 -13.48 -24.63
CA LYS A 220 3.06 -12.99 -24.53
C LYS A 220 2.70 -12.81 -23.06
N ALA A 221 2.41 -11.60 -22.63
CA ALA A 221 2.01 -11.31 -21.26
C ALA A 221 1.08 -10.10 -21.17
N ARG A 222 0.42 -9.94 -20.02
CA ARG A 222 -0.27 -8.70 -19.63
C ARG A 222 -0.10 -8.51 -18.12
N PRO A 223 0.46 -7.39 -17.64
CA PRO A 223 0.98 -6.24 -18.40
C PRO A 223 2.21 -6.61 -19.24
N ASP A 224 2.77 -5.65 -19.98
CA ASP A 224 3.98 -5.89 -20.77
C ASP A 224 5.11 -6.43 -19.86
N PRO A 225 5.79 -7.52 -20.25
CA PRO A 225 6.70 -8.22 -19.35
C PRO A 225 8.06 -7.52 -19.26
N ALA A 226 8.78 -7.78 -18.17
CA ALA A 226 10.23 -7.61 -18.11
C ALA A 226 10.88 -8.93 -18.54
N ILE A 227 11.78 -8.88 -19.51
CA ILE A 227 12.43 -10.07 -20.10
C ILE A 227 13.91 -10.04 -19.75
N HIS A 228 14.44 -11.15 -19.27
CA HIS A 228 15.85 -11.29 -18.93
C HIS A 228 16.44 -12.55 -19.58
N TRP A 229 17.59 -12.41 -20.22
CA TRP A 229 18.43 -13.53 -20.66
C TRP A 229 19.41 -13.89 -19.57
N SER A 230 19.58 -15.17 -19.30
CA SER A 230 20.52 -15.66 -18.29
C SER A 230 21.35 -16.84 -18.79
N TYR A 231 22.55 -16.99 -18.22
CA TYR A 231 23.42 -18.15 -18.42
C TYR A 231 23.95 -18.59 -17.06
N SER A 232 23.74 -19.87 -16.72
CA SER A 232 24.08 -20.45 -15.41
C SER A 232 23.65 -19.54 -14.24
N LEU A 233 22.39 -19.05 -14.30
CA LEU A 233 21.74 -18.18 -13.30
C LEU A 233 22.24 -16.71 -13.23
N LYS A 234 23.20 -16.30 -14.05
CA LYS A 234 23.60 -14.88 -14.17
C LYS A 234 22.79 -14.18 -15.26
N ILE A 235 22.20 -13.03 -14.95
CA ILE A 235 21.53 -12.20 -15.95
C ILE A 235 22.59 -11.60 -16.88
N ILE A 236 22.46 -11.89 -18.17
CA ILE A 236 23.32 -11.36 -19.22
C ILE A 236 22.74 -10.05 -19.77
N ARG A 237 21.41 -9.99 -19.95
CA ARG A 237 20.73 -8.83 -20.54
C ARG A 237 19.27 -8.76 -20.11
N GLY A 238 18.74 -7.54 -19.96
CA GLY A 238 17.34 -7.28 -19.60
C GLY A 238 16.65 -6.31 -20.56
N PHE A 239 15.34 -6.46 -20.73
CA PHE A 239 14.49 -5.68 -21.61
C PHE A 239 13.16 -5.37 -20.90
N THR A 240 12.62 -4.16 -21.09
CA THR A 240 11.33 -3.74 -20.50
C THR A 240 10.47 -3.04 -21.56
N GLY A 241 9.16 -3.25 -21.53
CA GLY A 241 8.19 -2.59 -22.41
C GLY A 241 7.89 -3.30 -23.74
N LYS A 242 7.02 -2.70 -24.55
CA LYS A 242 6.69 -3.19 -25.90
C LYS A 242 7.81 -2.84 -26.87
N GLY A 243 8.66 -3.82 -27.21
CA GLY A 243 9.60 -3.67 -28.31
C GLY A 243 10.76 -4.64 -28.26
N PHE A 244 10.61 -5.74 -29.01
CA PHE A 244 11.61 -6.52 -29.74
C PHE A 244 12.94 -6.98 -29.11
N ILE A 245 13.19 -8.29 -29.26
CA ILE A 245 14.46 -8.86 -29.71
C ILE A 245 14.15 -9.71 -30.95
#